data_AF-A0A246JCS9-F1
#
_entry.id   AF-A0A246JCS9-F1
#
_cell.length_a   1.000
_cell.length_b   1.000
_cell.length_c   1.000
_cell.angle_alpha   90.00
_cell.angle_beta   90.00
_cell.angle_gamma   90.00
#
_symmetry.space_group_name_H-M   'P 1'
#
loop_
_entity.id
_entity.type
_entity.pdbx_description
1 polymer ?
#
loop_
_entity_poly.entity_id
_entity_poly.type
_entity_poly.pdbx_seq_one_letter_code
_entity_poly.pdbx_strand_id
1 'polypeptide(L)'
;MSSIDTSGHASGPAPDGLPGHEPEDKRVDTSGDRPRGQPDDVGQPTRDPRVSDWWTTSIIEMSPGVIRYRGHAIQDLIGNVSFAQMIWLMTRGELPGAGQARLLDAALMAAVDHGPQAPSIAIARMAATCGVGLNNAMASALNVLGDVHGGAGEQAVEMFRAIAARQDGGLSLADAVAAGLDEAIAARGKFVSGFGHRFHPVDPRAPRLLALVDEAAREGGVSGRFAAIARAVEDELATRKSGRRIPMNIDGATAVIYAELGFPAPLARGLFCLSRSVGILAHAWEQTQQGGRNKGPMPRDYLWTYDGPAPIA
;
A
#
# COMPACT_ATOMS: atom_id res chain seq x y z
N MET A 1 5.11 62.04 7.07
CA MET A 1 6.56 62.31 6.98
C MET A 1 7.25 61.02 7.39
N SER A 2 7.88 60.21 6.54
CA SER A 2 8.65 60.47 5.34
C SER A 2 8.39 59.39 4.28
N SER A 3 8.30 59.83 3.02
CA SER A 3 8.46 59.06 1.79
C SER A 3 9.92 58.61 1.63
N ILE A 4 10.18 57.59 0.80
CA ILE A 4 11.37 57.29 -0.05
C ILE A 4 11.35 55.76 -0.28
N ASP A 5 11.62 55.16 -1.44
CA ASP A 5 11.64 55.52 -2.85
C ASP A 5 11.95 54.17 -3.55
N THR A 6 11.36 53.96 -4.71
CA THR A 6 11.54 52.78 -5.55
C THR A 6 12.56 53.10 -6.65
N SER A 7 13.76 52.52 -6.61
CA SER A 7 14.57 52.16 -7.80
C SER A 7 15.97 51.70 -7.40
N GLY A 8 16.45 50.62 -8.02
CA GLY A 8 17.78 50.09 -7.79
C GLY A 8 18.01 48.74 -8.46
N HIS A 9 17.93 48.69 -9.80
CA HIS A 9 18.52 47.61 -10.58
C HIS A 9 20.05 47.79 -10.54
N ALA A 10 20.73 46.93 -9.78
CA ALA A 10 22.18 46.82 -9.81
C ALA A 10 22.55 45.46 -10.43
N SER A 11 22.92 45.49 -11.71
CA SER A 11 23.59 44.40 -12.40
C SER A 11 25.01 44.27 -11.84
N GLY A 12 25.24 43.27 -10.98
CA GLY A 12 26.58 42.89 -10.52
C GLY A 12 27.27 41.97 -11.55
N PRO A 13 28.61 42.02 -11.66
CA PRO A 13 29.36 41.24 -12.63
C PRO A 13 29.36 39.76 -12.26
N ALA A 14 29.37 38.91 -13.29
CA ALA A 14 29.52 37.47 -13.16
C ALA A 14 30.89 37.12 -12.52
N PRO A 15 30.97 36.15 -11.60
CA PRO A 15 32.25 35.70 -11.09
C PRO A 15 32.99 34.86 -12.15
N ASP A 16 34.25 35.24 -12.37
CA ASP A 16 35.23 34.58 -13.21
C ASP A 16 35.49 33.12 -12.80
N GLY A 17 35.73 32.28 -13.82
CA GLY A 17 36.75 31.24 -13.77
C GLY A 17 36.40 29.92 -13.07
N LEU A 18 35.69 29.03 -13.77
CA LEU A 18 35.91 27.58 -13.56
C LEU A 18 37.17 27.17 -14.35
N PRO A 19 38.13 26.45 -13.76
CA PRO A 19 39.31 25.99 -14.48
C PRO A 19 38.90 25.02 -15.59
N GLY A 20 39.47 25.23 -16.77
CA GLY A 20 39.17 24.45 -17.97
C GLY A 20 39.44 22.96 -17.77
N HIS A 21 38.49 22.14 -18.24
CA HIS A 21 38.75 20.74 -18.53
C HIS A 21 39.78 20.67 -19.66
N GLU A 22 41.00 20.23 -19.37
CA GLU A 22 41.90 19.76 -20.41
C GLU A 22 41.26 18.55 -21.11
N PRO A 23 41.33 18.46 -22.45
CA PRO A 23 40.84 17.29 -23.16
C PRO A 23 41.79 16.12 -22.88
N GLU A 24 41.26 15.04 -22.29
CA GLU A 24 41.99 13.77 -22.19
C GLU A 24 42.42 13.31 -23.60
N ASP A 25 43.73 13.19 -23.78
CA ASP A 25 44.39 12.63 -24.94
C ASP A 25 43.99 11.14 -25.09
N LYS A 26 42.95 10.89 -25.91
CA LYS A 26 42.57 9.55 -26.33
C LYS A 26 43.66 9.00 -27.24
N ARG A 27 44.68 8.38 -26.63
CA ARG A 27 45.58 7.47 -27.35
C ARG A 27 44.73 6.37 -27.95
N VAL A 28 44.60 6.38 -29.26
CA VAL A 28 44.02 5.29 -30.03
C VAL A 28 44.99 4.11 -29.91
N ASP A 29 44.63 3.14 -29.07
CA ASP A 29 45.25 1.83 -29.08
C ASP A 29 44.90 1.16 -30.43
N THR A 30 45.90 1.06 -31.30
CA THR A 30 45.82 0.43 -32.63
C THR A 30 46.30 -1.02 -32.59
N SER A 31 46.28 -1.69 -31.43
CA SER A 31 46.66 -3.10 -31.33
C SER A 31 45.45 -4.04 -31.34
N GLY A 32 45.37 -4.84 -32.41
CA GLY A 32 44.76 -6.16 -32.37
C GLY A 32 43.26 -6.22 -32.66
N ASP A 33 42.96 -6.59 -33.91
CA ASP A 33 41.72 -7.22 -34.34
C ASP A 33 41.39 -8.40 -33.40
N ARG A 34 40.55 -8.16 -32.38
CA ARG A 34 39.98 -9.23 -31.56
C ARG A 34 38.75 -9.76 -32.29
N PRO A 35 38.71 -11.05 -32.69
CA PRO A 35 37.50 -11.63 -33.25
C PRO A 35 36.36 -11.43 -32.25
N ARG A 36 35.18 -11.03 -32.75
CA ARG A 36 33.97 -10.87 -31.91
C ARG A 36 33.81 -12.16 -31.10
N GLY A 37 34.10 -12.07 -29.80
CA GLY A 37 33.98 -13.18 -28.89
C GLY A 37 32.59 -13.78 -29.03
N GLN A 38 32.56 -15.08 -29.29
CA GLN A 38 31.43 -15.93 -28.93
C GLN A 38 30.96 -15.52 -27.53
N PRO A 39 29.65 -15.37 -27.26
CA PRO A 39 29.17 -14.90 -25.96
C PRO A 39 29.91 -15.70 -24.90
N ASP A 40 30.65 -15.00 -24.05
CA ASP A 40 31.49 -15.62 -23.03
C ASP A 40 30.68 -16.75 -22.40
N ASP A 41 31.23 -17.97 -22.39
CA ASP A 41 30.70 -19.06 -21.60
C ASP A 41 30.81 -18.61 -20.15
N VAL A 42 29.80 -17.86 -19.69
CA VAL A 42 29.64 -17.45 -18.30
C VAL A 42 29.41 -18.76 -17.57
N GLY A 43 30.51 -19.40 -17.17
CA GLY A 43 30.51 -20.72 -16.54
C GLY A 43 29.40 -20.76 -15.51
N GLN A 44 28.60 -21.84 -15.54
CA GLN A 44 27.41 -21.94 -14.71
C GLN A 44 27.74 -21.59 -13.26
N PRO A 45 27.02 -20.64 -12.65
CA PRO A 45 27.30 -20.27 -11.26
C PRO A 45 27.20 -21.50 -10.37
N THR A 46 28.27 -21.78 -9.63
CA THR A 46 28.35 -22.93 -8.73
C THR A 46 27.40 -22.73 -7.56
N ARG A 47 26.47 -23.67 -7.34
CA ARG A 47 25.66 -23.72 -6.12
C ARG A 47 26.53 -24.21 -4.97
N ASP A 48 26.96 -23.30 -4.12
CA ASP A 48 27.68 -23.62 -2.89
C ASP A 48 26.67 -24.01 -1.79
N PRO A 49 26.73 -25.24 -1.25
CA PRO A 49 25.84 -25.69 -0.19
C PRO A 49 25.81 -24.73 1.00
N ARG A 50 26.92 -24.07 1.33
CA ARG A 50 27.02 -23.13 2.46
C ARG A 50 26.12 -21.90 2.29
N VAL A 51 25.83 -21.50 1.05
CA VAL A 51 24.93 -20.37 0.75
C VAL A 51 23.47 -20.83 0.80
N SER A 52 23.16 -22.01 0.26
CA SER A 52 21.82 -22.60 0.40
C SER A 52 21.50 -22.99 1.85
N ASP A 53 22.50 -23.34 2.65
CA ASP A 53 22.36 -23.57 4.09
C ASP A 53 22.11 -22.26 4.84
N TRP A 54 22.57 -21.12 4.29
CA TRP A 54 22.26 -19.80 4.84
C TRP A 54 20.81 -19.44 4.55
N TRP A 55 20.41 -19.18 3.30
CA TRP A 55 19.03 -18.83 2.92
C TRP A 55 18.56 -19.60 1.68
N THR A 56 17.29 -20.03 1.70
CA THR A 56 16.59 -20.63 0.55
C THR A 56 15.28 -19.89 0.27
N THR A 57 14.78 -20.01 -0.97
CA THR A 57 13.48 -19.44 -1.35
C THR A 57 12.76 -20.37 -2.33
N SER A 58 11.44 -20.45 -2.20
CA SER A 58 10.55 -21.10 -3.16
C SER A 58 9.88 -20.11 -4.12
N ILE A 59 10.22 -18.82 -4.05
CA ILE A 59 9.54 -17.72 -4.76
C ILE A 59 10.10 -17.52 -6.17
N ILE A 60 11.42 -17.46 -6.29
CA ILE A 60 12.11 -17.12 -7.54
C ILE A 60 13.29 -18.07 -7.77
N GLU A 61 13.43 -18.52 -9.00
CA GLU A 61 14.69 -19.05 -9.54
C GLU A 61 15.33 -17.99 -10.45
N MET A 62 16.58 -17.66 -10.18
CA MET A 62 17.35 -16.65 -10.92
C MET A 62 18.76 -17.19 -11.21
N SER A 63 19.13 -17.25 -12.48
CA SER A 63 20.49 -17.56 -12.95
C SER A 63 20.69 -16.94 -14.35
N PRO A 64 21.92 -16.92 -14.91
CA PRO A 64 22.14 -16.38 -16.25
C PRO A 64 21.17 -16.99 -17.27
N GLY A 65 20.34 -16.14 -17.88
CA GLY A 65 19.33 -16.55 -18.86
C GLY A 65 18.04 -17.17 -18.29
N VAL A 66 17.90 -17.30 -16.97
CA VAL A 66 16.72 -17.90 -16.34
C VAL A 66 16.17 -16.98 -15.26
N ILE A 67 14.90 -16.61 -15.42
CA ILE A 67 14.09 -15.95 -14.39
C ILE A 67 12.76 -16.69 -14.33
N ARG A 68 12.47 -17.34 -13.20
CA ARG A 68 11.19 -18.01 -12.99
C ARG A 68 10.57 -17.62 -11.66
N TYR A 69 9.33 -17.14 -11.68
CA TYR A 69 8.54 -16.93 -10.47
C TYR A 69 7.66 -18.14 -10.25
N ARG A 70 7.85 -18.83 -9.12
CA ARG A 70 7.09 -20.07 -8.79
C ARG A 70 7.09 -21.09 -9.95
N GLY A 71 8.21 -21.21 -10.67
CA GLY A 71 8.34 -22.12 -11.82
C GLY A 71 7.87 -21.56 -13.16
N HIS A 72 7.18 -20.42 -13.21
CA HIS A 72 6.78 -19.76 -14.45
C HIS A 72 7.89 -18.87 -14.98
N ALA A 73 8.32 -19.07 -16.24
CA ALA A 73 9.28 -18.19 -16.88
C ALA A 73 8.73 -16.77 -17.03
N ILE A 74 9.54 -15.76 -16.71
CA ILE A 74 9.05 -14.37 -16.65
C ILE A 74 8.49 -13.88 -17.98
N GLN A 75 9.09 -14.28 -19.11
CA GLN A 75 8.63 -13.91 -20.44
C GLN A 75 7.23 -14.44 -20.76
N ASP A 76 6.81 -15.55 -20.12
CA ASP A 76 5.47 -16.10 -20.31
C ASP A 76 4.43 -15.35 -19.46
N LEU A 77 4.86 -14.68 -18.39
CA LEU A 77 4.00 -13.89 -17.51
C LEU A 77 3.77 -12.47 -18.04
N ILE A 78 4.81 -11.84 -18.62
CA ILE A 78 4.74 -10.48 -19.16
C ILE A 78 3.69 -10.41 -20.27
N GLY A 79 2.69 -9.53 -20.10
CA GLY A 79 1.59 -9.35 -21.06
C GLY A 79 0.43 -10.35 -20.91
N ASN A 80 0.62 -11.45 -20.17
CA ASN A 80 -0.41 -12.48 -19.97
C ASN A 80 -1.00 -12.51 -18.56
N VAL A 81 -0.27 -11.96 -17.58
CA VAL A 81 -0.66 -11.95 -16.16
C VAL A 81 -0.75 -10.52 -15.66
N SER A 82 -1.88 -10.16 -15.04
CA SER A 82 -2.07 -8.82 -14.46
C SER A 82 -1.20 -8.62 -13.21
N PHE A 83 -1.01 -7.37 -12.80
CA PHE A 83 -0.27 -7.08 -11.57
C PHE A 83 -0.92 -7.71 -10.33
N ALA A 84 -2.24 -7.71 -10.23
CA ALA A 84 -2.97 -8.37 -9.15
C ALA A 84 -2.74 -9.89 -9.14
N GLN A 85 -2.77 -10.54 -10.32
CA GLN A 85 -2.47 -11.97 -10.45
C GLN A 85 -1.01 -12.28 -10.09
N MET A 86 -0.07 -11.39 -10.42
CA MET A 86 1.33 -11.52 -10.03
C MET A 86 1.51 -11.42 -8.51
N ILE A 87 0.85 -10.46 -7.85
CA ILE A 87 0.83 -10.37 -6.39
C ILE A 87 0.33 -11.69 -5.79
N TRP A 88 -0.76 -12.23 -6.32
CA TRP A 88 -1.28 -13.52 -5.91
C TRP A 88 -0.23 -14.64 -6.10
N LEU A 89 0.33 -14.80 -7.29
CA LEU A 89 1.34 -15.83 -7.58
C LEU A 89 2.50 -15.79 -6.58
N MET A 90 3.05 -14.59 -6.34
CA MET A 90 4.21 -14.42 -5.46
C MET A 90 3.88 -14.77 -4.00
N THR A 91 2.68 -14.40 -3.54
CA THR A 91 2.25 -14.56 -2.14
C THR A 91 1.56 -15.90 -1.84
N ARG A 92 1.03 -16.59 -2.86
CA ARG A 92 0.23 -17.82 -2.72
C ARG A 92 0.85 -19.04 -3.41
N GLY A 93 1.79 -18.84 -4.33
CA GLY A 93 2.53 -19.91 -4.99
C GLY A 93 1.93 -20.42 -6.30
N GLU A 94 0.69 -20.06 -6.62
CA GLU A 94 -0.04 -20.48 -7.82
C GLU A 94 -0.82 -19.31 -8.42
N LEU A 95 -1.29 -19.41 -9.66
CA LEU A 95 -2.15 -18.38 -10.26
C LEU A 95 -3.60 -18.50 -9.73
N PRO A 96 -4.30 -17.37 -9.51
CA PRO A 96 -5.71 -17.41 -9.12
C PRO A 96 -6.62 -17.83 -10.26
N GLY A 97 -7.78 -18.39 -9.92
CA GLY A 97 -8.90 -18.51 -10.85
C GLY A 97 -9.42 -17.13 -11.29
N ALA A 98 -10.14 -17.07 -12.41
CA ALA A 98 -10.60 -15.80 -12.99
C ALA A 98 -11.46 -14.95 -12.03
N GLY A 99 -12.37 -15.58 -11.28
CA GLY A 99 -13.19 -14.87 -10.28
C GLY A 99 -12.37 -14.29 -9.12
N GLN A 100 -11.41 -15.07 -8.63
CA GLN A 100 -10.48 -14.65 -7.56
C GLN A 100 -9.61 -13.47 -8.02
N ALA A 101 -9.10 -13.54 -9.25
CA ALA A 101 -8.31 -12.47 -9.86
C ALA A 101 -9.11 -11.15 -9.95
N ARG A 102 -10.37 -11.21 -10.41
CA ARG A 102 -11.25 -10.04 -10.49
C ARG A 102 -11.52 -9.42 -9.13
N LEU A 103 -11.76 -10.24 -8.11
CA LEU A 103 -12.00 -9.74 -6.75
C LEU A 103 -10.76 -9.08 -6.15
N LEU A 104 -9.59 -9.70 -6.28
CA LEU A 104 -8.34 -9.12 -5.79
C LEU A 104 -8.05 -7.78 -6.48
N ASP A 105 -8.19 -7.73 -7.80
CA ASP A 105 -7.99 -6.50 -8.58
C ASP A 105 -8.93 -5.37 -8.12
N ALA A 106 -10.22 -5.68 -7.96
CA ALA A 106 -11.20 -4.71 -7.47
C ALA A 106 -10.88 -4.19 -6.05
N ALA A 107 -10.44 -5.07 -5.15
CA ALA A 107 -10.06 -4.69 -3.78
C ALA A 107 -8.82 -3.79 -3.76
N LEU A 108 -7.79 -4.14 -4.54
CA LEU A 108 -6.58 -3.32 -4.68
C LEU A 108 -6.92 -1.97 -5.31
N MET A 109 -7.71 -1.93 -6.37
CA MET A 109 -8.10 -0.68 -7.04
C MET A 109 -8.83 0.27 -6.09
N ALA A 110 -9.78 -0.24 -5.31
CA ALA A 110 -10.63 0.59 -4.45
C ALA A 110 -9.87 1.26 -3.28
N ALA A 111 -8.67 0.78 -2.94
CA ALA A 111 -7.85 1.28 -1.84
C ALA A 111 -6.68 2.17 -2.29
N VAL A 112 -6.55 2.47 -3.60
CA VAL A 112 -5.41 3.17 -4.20
C VAL A 112 -5.14 4.52 -3.55
N ASP A 113 -6.19 5.30 -3.31
CA ASP A 113 -6.05 6.63 -2.72
C ASP A 113 -7.27 7.02 -1.85
N HIS A 114 -7.06 8.03 -1.02
CA HIS A 114 -8.10 8.69 -0.21
C HIS A 114 -7.78 10.18 0.01
N GLY A 115 -7.01 10.77 -0.92
CA GLY A 115 -6.62 12.16 -0.92
C GLY A 115 -5.66 12.58 0.21
N PRO A 116 -5.24 13.86 0.20
CA PRO A 116 -4.20 14.39 1.10
C PRO A 116 -4.61 14.50 2.57
N GLN A 117 -5.86 14.21 2.91
CA GLN A 117 -6.33 14.14 4.30
C GLN A 117 -5.90 12.82 4.97
N ALA A 118 -5.60 11.79 4.18
CA ALA A 118 -5.03 10.55 4.69
C ALA A 118 -3.58 10.83 5.14
N PRO A 119 -3.20 10.45 6.38
CA PRO A 119 -1.86 10.73 6.92
C PRO A 119 -0.70 10.31 6.00
N SER A 120 -0.75 9.12 5.41
CA SER A 120 0.29 8.65 4.50
C SER A 120 0.44 9.53 3.24
N ILE A 121 -0.66 10.03 2.68
CA ILE A 121 -0.62 10.92 1.52
C ILE A 121 -0.09 12.30 1.92
N ALA A 122 -0.54 12.84 3.06
CA ALA A 122 -0.02 14.09 3.61
C ALA A 122 1.50 14.02 3.82
N ILE A 123 1.98 12.91 4.38
CA ILE A 123 3.40 12.65 4.61
C ILE A 123 4.16 12.53 3.30
N ALA A 124 3.64 11.80 2.31
CA ALA A 124 4.28 11.68 0.99
C ALA A 124 4.55 13.06 0.36
N ARG A 125 3.52 13.94 0.39
CA ARG A 125 3.64 15.30 -0.13
C ARG A 125 4.62 16.14 0.69
N MET A 126 4.51 16.11 2.01
CA MET A 126 5.41 16.87 2.88
C MET A 126 6.88 16.45 2.66
N ALA A 127 7.14 15.14 2.68
CA ALA A 127 8.45 14.56 2.43
C ALA A 127 9.00 14.96 1.06
N ALA A 128 8.18 14.92 0.01
CA ALA A 128 8.59 15.38 -1.32
C ALA A 128 9.10 16.83 -1.30
N THR A 129 8.47 17.74 -0.54
CA THR A 129 8.92 19.13 -0.42
C THR A 129 10.18 19.34 0.42
N CYS A 130 10.61 18.31 1.16
CA CYS A 130 11.90 18.27 1.86
C CYS A 130 13.06 17.90 0.92
N GLY A 131 12.79 17.53 -0.34
CA GLY A 131 13.84 17.25 -1.34
C GLY A 131 14.48 15.86 -1.23
N VAL A 132 13.81 14.91 -0.55
CA VAL A 132 14.36 13.55 -0.31
C VAL A 132 14.26 12.59 -1.50
N GLY A 133 13.59 12.99 -2.58
CA GLY A 133 13.30 12.15 -3.75
C GLY A 133 12.14 11.17 -3.53
N LEU A 134 11.66 10.55 -4.62
CA LEU A 134 10.46 9.72 -4.61
C LEU A 134 10.57 8.48 -3.71
N ASN A 135 11.71 7.77 -3.75
CA ASN A 135 11.90 6.56 -2.93
C ASN A 135 11.71 6.87 -1.43
N ASN A 136 12.35 7.93 -0.94
CA ASN A 136 12.25 8.31 0.47
C ASN A 136 10.86 8.88 0.81
N ALA A 137 10.23 9.63 -0.11
CA ALA A 137 8.86 10.10 0.09
C ALA A 137 7.87 8.92 0.21
N MET A 138 8.03 7.89 -0.62
CA MET A 138 7.25 6.66 -0.52
C MET A 138 7.53 5.91 0.78
N ALA A 139 8.80 5.73 1.14
CA ALA A 139 9.19 5.05 2.37
C ALA A 139 8.63 5.75 3.62
N SER A 140 8.72 7.08 3.70
CA SER A 140 8.12 7.85 4.80
C SER A 140 6.61 7.63 4.92
N ALA A 141 5.90 7.62 3.79
CA ALA A 141 4.46 7.44 3.76
C ALA A 141 4.02 6.01 4.06
N LEU A 142 4.80 5.00 3.65
CA LEU A 142 4.53 3.59 3.95
C LEU A 142 4.84 3.24 5.41
N ASN A 143 5.90 3.83 5.99
CA ASN A 143 6.30 3.55 7.38
C ASN A 143 5.24 3.95 8.43
N VAL A 144 4.29 4.82 8.07
CA VAL A 144 3.18 5.19 8.95
C VAL A 144 1.93 4.34 8.73
N LEU A 145 1.96 3.38 7.80
CA LEU A 145 0.88 2.41 7.63
C LEU A 145 1.01 1.32 8.70
N GLY A 146 0.14 1.38 9.71
CA GLY A 146 0.17 0.53 10.89
C GLY A 146 -1.22 0.40 11.51
N ASP A 147 -1.29 0.02 12.79
CA ASP A 147 -2.56 -0.39 13.42
C ASP A 147 -3.67 0.67 13.38
N VAL A 148 -3.31 1.94 13.50
CA VAL A 148 -4.28 3.06 13.49
C VAL A 148 -4.56 3.58 12.08
N HIS A 149 -3.55 3.67 11.23
CA HIS A 149 -3.66 4.17 9.87
C HIS A 149 -3.30 3.06 8.87
N GLY A 150 -4.29 2.44 8.24
CA GLY A 150 -4.10 1.31 7.31
C GLY A 150 -4.22 -0.09 7.95
N GLY A 151 -4.41 -0.18 9.27
CA GLY A 151 -4.53 -1.46 9.98
C GLY A 151 -5.95 -2.04 10.02
N ALA A 152 -6.98 -1.26 9.70
CA ALA A 152 -8.38 -1.66 9.87
C ALA A 152 -8.75 -2.90 9.05
N GLY A 153 -8.22 -3.05 7.83
CA GLY A 153 -8.47 -4.20 6.97
C GLY A 153 -7.97 -5.52 7.57
N GLU A 154 -6.72 -5.54 8.07
CA GLU A 154 -6.16 -6.71 8.76
C GLU A 154 -7.00 -7.10 9.97
N GLN A 155 -7.31 -6.13 10.83
CA GLN A 155 -8.07 -6.36 12.06
C GLN A 155 -9.50 -6.84 11.77
N ALA A 156 -10.12 -6.37 10.68
CA ALA A 156 -11.41 -6.88 10.23
C ALA A 156 -11.31 -8.33 9.73
N VAL A 157 -10.26 -8.70 8.99
CA VAL A 157 -10.02 -10.10 8.59
C VAL A 157 -9.84 -11.01 9.81
N GLU A 158 -9.09 -10.57 10.82
CA GLU A 158 -8.96 -11.31 12.10
C GLU A 158 -10.30 -11.58 12.74
N MET A 159 -11.11 -10.53 12.91
CA MET A 159 -12.45 -10.62 13.51
C MET A 159 -13.36 -11.56 12.70
N PHE A 160 -13.41 -11.40 11.37
CA PHE A 160 -14.25 -12.24 10.52
C PHE A 160 -13.85 -13.71 10.56
N ARG A 161 -12.54 -14.01 10.60
CA ARG A 161 -12.04 -15.38 10.75
C ARG A 161 -12.32 -15.96 12.14
N ALA A 162 -12.20 -15.15 13.19
CA ALA A 162 -12.52 -15.56 14.55
C ALA A 162 -14.02 -15.87 14.72
N ILE A 163 -14.89 -15.13 14.04
CA ILE A 163 -16.34 -15.42 13.95
C ILE A 163 -16.57 -16.71 13.15
N ALA A 164 -15.93 -16.86 12.00
CA ALA A 164 -16.03 -18.08 11.19
C ALA A 164 -15.62 -19.33 12.00
N ALA A 165 -14.47 -19.30 12.69
CA ALA A 165 -14.00 -20.41 13.50
C ALA A 165 -15.00 -20.81 14.62
N ARG A 166 -15.70 -19.83 15.20
CA ARG A 166 -16.76 -20.08 16.18
C ARG A 166 -17.96 -20.80 15.57
N GLN A 167 -18.36 -20.42 14.35
CA GLN A 167 -19.41 -21.14 13.63
C GLN A 167 -18.98 -22.57 13.29
N ASP A 168 -17.72 -22.77 12.90
CA ASP A 168 -17.18 -24.12 12.65
C ASP A 168 -17.19 -24.97 13.93
N GLY A 169 -17.07 -24.33 15.11
CA GLY A 169 -17.25 -24.93 16.43
C GLY A 169 -18.70 -25.14 16.87
N GLY A 170 -19.68 -24.84 16.02
CA GLY A 170 -21.11 -25.11 16.26
C GLY A 170 -21.94 -23.94 16.80
N LEU A 171 -21.35 -22.75 16.97
CA LEU A 171 -22.13 -21.56 17.35
C LEU A 171 -23.04 -21.10 16.21
N SER A 172 -24.22 -20.57 16.55
CA SER A 172 -25.06 -19.87 15.58
C SER A 172 -24.32 -18.65 15.03
N LEU A 173 -24.70 -18.16 13.84
CA LEU A 173 -24.09 -16.94 13.27
C LEU A 173 -24.25 -15.74 14.23
N ALA A 174 -25.43 -15.60 14.85
CA ALA A 174 -25.72 -14.51 15.78
C ALA A 174 -24.80 -14.57 17.02
N ASP A 175 -24.67 -15.74 17.65
CA ASP A 175 -23.83 -15.90 18.84
C ASP A 175 -22.34 -15.76 18.50
N ALA A 176 -21.91 -16.29 17.36
CA ALA A 176 -20.54 -16.16 16.89
C ALA A 176 -20.16 -14.69 16.61
N VAL A 177 -21.06 -13.92 15.97
CA VAL A 177 -20.88 -12.49 15.71
C VAL A 177 -20.84 -11.69 17.01
N ALA A 178 -21.77 -11.94 17.94
CA ALA A 178 -21.79 -11.24 19.22
C ALA A 178 -20.48 -11.47 20.00
N ALA A 179 -20.02 -12.72 20.09
CA ALA A 179 -18.77 -13.07 20.76
C ALA A 179 -17.53 -12.49 20.06
N GLY A 180 -17.49 -12.51 18.72
CA GLY A 180 -16.38 -11.93 17.95
C GLY A 180 -16.30 -10.41 18.08
N LEU A 181 -17.45 -9.74 18.14
CA LEU A 181 -17.52 -8.30 18.42
C LEU A 181 -17.05 -7.96 19.84
N ASP A 182 -17.46 -8.76 20.83
CA ASP A 182 -17.01 -8.56 22.22
C ASP A 182 -15.49 -8.72 22.34
N GLU A 183 -14.91 -9.73 21.69
CA GLU A 183 -13.47 -9.94 21.63
C GLU A 183 -12.75 -8.76 20.95
N ALA A 184 -13.24 -8.32 19.78
CA ALA A 184 -12.65 -7.20 19.06
C ALA A 184 -12.70 -5.90 19.87
N ILE A 185 -13.83 -5.63 20.55
CA ILE A 185 -14.00 -4.45 21.39
C ILE A 185 -13.12 -4.51 22.63
N ALA A 186 -12.99 -5.68 23.26
CA ALA A 186 -12.11 -5.87 24.41
C ALA A 186 -10.64 -5.65 24.03
N ALA A 187 -10.22 -6.11 22.86
CA ALA A 187 -8.83 -6.01 22.40
C ALA A 187 -8.45 -4.61 21.88
N ARG A 188 -9.35 -3.91 21.19
CA ARG A 188 -9.02 -2.70 20.41
C ARG A 188 -9.91 -1.49 20.73
N GLY A 189 -10.84 -1.63 21.66
CA GLY A 189 -11.73 -0.57 22.13
C GLY A 189 -13.02 -0.44 21.31
N LYS A 190 -13.77 0.63 21.57
CA LYS A 190 -15.16 0.79 21.08
C LYS A 190 -15.33 0.97 19.57
N PHE A 191 -14.25 1.22 18.82
CA PHE A 191 -14.30 1.42 17.38
C PHE A 191 -14.00 0.09 16.69
N VAL A 192 -14.98 -0.43 15.96
CA VAL A 192 -14.85 -1.74 15.31
C VAL A 192 -14.25 -1.56 13.92
N SER A 193 -13.10 -2.17 13.70
CA SER A 193 -12.35 -2.09 12.45
C SER A 193 -13.17 -2.61 11.26
N GLY A 194 -13.15 -1.86 10.16
CA GLY A 194 -13.96 -2.12 8.97
C GLY A 194 -15.35 -1.48 8.96
N PHE A 195 -15.75 -0.79 10.04
CA PHE A 195 -17.07 -0.18 10.17
C PHE A 195 -17.01 1.30 10.56
N GLY A 196 -17.87 2.09 9.94
CA GLY A 196 -17.96 3.53 10.13
C GLY A 196 -16.85 4.29 9.40
N HIS A 197 -17.13 5.55 9.07
CA HIS A 197 -16.18 6.40 8.36
C HIS A 197 -16.31 7.86 8.81
N ARG A 198 -15.17 8.58 8.88
CA ARG A 198 -15.15 9.98 9.31
C ARG A 198 -15.88 10.92 8.33
N PHE A 199 -15.80 10.63 7.04
CA PHE A 199 -16.27 11.52 5.97
C PHE A 199 -17.53 11.03 5.25
N HIS A 200 -17.77 9.72 5.27
CA HIS A 200 -18.75 9.09 4.41
C HIS A 200 -19.85 8.50 5.29
N PRO A 201 -21.09 9.01 5.21
CA PRO A 201 -22.23 8.35 5.83
C PRO A 201 -22.38 6.91 5.35
N VAL A 202 -22.13 6.69 4.05
CA VAL A 202 -21.96 5.38 3.41
C VAL A 202 -20.75 5.50 2.49
N ASP A 203 -19.77 4.59 2.63
CA ASP A 203 -18.62 4.56 1.73
C ASP A 203 -19.09 4.13 0.33
N PRO A 204 -18.89 4.94 -0.73
CA PRO A 204 -19.43 4.62 -2.05
C PRO A 204 -18.82 3.36 -2.67
N ARG A 205 -17.66 2.90 -2.19
CA ARG A 205 -16.97 1.73 -2.72
C ARG A 205 -17.50 0.43 -2.13
N ALA A 206 -17.89 0.46 -0.85
CA ALA A 206 -18.25 -0.75 -0.12
C ALA A 206 -19.44 -1.52 -0.76
N PRO A 207 -20.56 -0.87 -1.15
CA PRO A 207 -21.67 -1.57 -1.81
C PRO A 207 -21.26 -2.27 -3.11
N ARG A 208 -20.41 -1.62 -3.94
CA ARG A 208 -19.97 -2.23 -5.21
C ARG A 208 -19.06 -3.43 -4.97
N LEU A 209 -18.14 -3.35 -4.02
CA LEU A 209 -17.26 -4.46 -3.67
C LEU A 209 -18.04 -5.67 -3.13
N LEU A 210 -19.03 -5.42 -2.26
CA LEU A 210 -19.89 -6.49 -1.75
C LEU A 210 -20.76 -7.11 -2.87
N ALA A 211 -21.25 -6.32 -3.82
CA ALA A 211 -21.95 -6.86 -4.98
C ALA A 211 -21.05 -7.77 -5.84
N LEU A 212 -19.79 -7.40 -6.04
CA LEU A 212 -18.80 -8.25 -6.73
C LEU A 212 -18.55 -9.57 -5.98
N VAL A 213 -18.52 -9.54 -4.65
CA VAL A 213 -18.42 -10.76 -3.83
C VAL A 213 -19.65 -11.64 -4.01
N ASP A 214 -20.86 -11.06 -3.99
CA ASP A 214 -22.11 -11.79 -4.18
C ASP A 214 -22.19 -12.39 -5.60
N GLU A 215 -21.74 -11.66 -6.63
CA GLU A 215 -21.59 -12.17 -8.00
C GLU A 215 -20.63 -13.37 -8.05
N ALA A 216 -19.43 -13.24 -7.47
CA ALA A 216 -18.44 -14.32 -7.43
C ALA A 216 -18.91 -15.54 -6.61
N ALA A 217 -19.69 -15.34 -5.55
CA ALA A 217 -20.27 -16.41 -4.76
C ALA A 217 -21.31 -17.21 -5.56
N ARG A 218 -22.19 -16.52 -6.32
CA ARG A 218 -23.15 -17.19 -7.23
C ARG A 218 -22.46 -17.98 -8.33
N GLU A 219 -21.30 -17.52 -8.78
CA GLU A 219 -20.47 -18.21 -9.79
C GLU A 219 -19.62 -19.35 -9.18
N GLY A 220 -19.65 -19.55 -7.86
CA GLY A 220 -18.83 -20.56 -7.17
C GLY A 220 -17.35 -20.23 -7.06
N GLY A 221 -16.95 -18.98 -7.33
CA GLY A 221 -15.55 -18.53 -7.21
C GLY A 221 -15.11 -18.26 -5.77
N VAL A 222 -16.06 -17.99 -4.88
CA VAL A 222 -15.88 -17.82 -3.43
C VAL A 222 -17.12 -18.34 -2.69
N SER A 223 -17.06 -18.40 -1.35
CA SER A 223 -18.16 -18.96 -0.55
C SER A 223 -19.27 -17.96 -0.26
N GLY A 224 -18.96 -16.67 -0.20
CA GLY A 224 -19.87 -15.63 0.30
C GLY A 224 -20.06 -15.64 1.83
N ARG A 225 -19.39 -16.56 2.53
CA ARG A 225 -19.45 -16.73 3.99
C ARG A 225 -19.02 -15.48 4.75
N PHE A 226 -17.88 -14.90 4.40
CA PHE A 226 -17.36 -13.70 5.07
C PHE A 226 -18.19 -12.47 4.72
N ALA A 227 -18.79 -12.45 3.54
CA ALA A 227 -19.78 -11.43 3.18
C ALA A 227 -21.02 -11.51 4.09
N ALA A 228 -21.52 -12.71 4.37
CA ALA A 228 -22.63 -12.93 5.31
C ALA A 228 -22.25 -12.55 6.75
N ILE A 229 -21.07 -12.96 7.21
CA ILE A 229 -20.52 -12.58 8.52
C ILE A 229 -20.45 -11.06 8.67
N ALA A 230 -19.86 -10.36 7.70
CA ALA A 230 -19.65 -8.92 7.81
C ALA A 230 -20.97 -8.13 7.79
N ARG A 231 -21.99 -8.60 7.05
CA ARG A 231 -23.35 -8.02 7.12
C ARG A 231 -24.01 -8.27 8.48
N ALA A 232 -23.88 -9.47 9.03
CA ALA A 232 -24.38 -9.79 10.37
C ALA A 232 -23.68 -8.96 11.46
N VAL A 233 -22.39 -8.67 11.30
CA VAL A 233 -21.65 -7.74 12.18
C VAL A 233 -22.24 -6.32 12.08
N GLU A 234 -22.55 -5.83 10.88
CA GLU A 234 -23.21 -4.52 10.72
C GLU A 234 -24.57 -4.46 11.43
N ASP A 235 -25.38 -5.51 11.28
CA ASP A 235 -26.70 -5.59 11.90
C ASP A 235 -26.61 -5.67 13.43
N GLU A 236 -25.67 -6.45 13.97
CA GLU A 236 -25.43 -6.53 15.42
C GLU A 236 -24.92 -5.19 15.98
N LEU A 237 -24.03 -4.50 15.25
CA LEU A 237 -23.59 -3.15 15.62
C LEU A 237 -24.77 -2.16 15.66
N ALA A 238 -25.70 -2.25 14.71
CA ALA A 238 -26.90 -1.42 14.70
C ALA A 238 -27.80 -1.71 15.91
N THR A 239 -27.99 -2.99 16.25
CA THR A 239 -28.72 -3.42 17.46
C THR A 239 -28.11 -2.82 18.73
N ARG A 240 -26.78 -2.94 18.89
CA ARG A 240 -26.04 -2.37 20.04
C ARG A 240 -26.05 -0.84 20.09
N LYS A 241 -26.42 -0.17 19.00
CA LYS A 241 -26.52 1.30 18.91
C LYS A 241 -27.96 1.78 18.77
N SER A 242 -28.92 1.02 19.31
CA SER A 242 -30.33 1.40 19.33
C SER A 242 -30.89 1.69 17.94
N GLY A 243 -30.51 0.88 16.95
CA GLY A 243 -30.93 0.99 15.56
C GLY A 243 -30.08 1.92 14.69
N ARG A 244 -29.12 2.66 15.26
CA ARG A 244 -28.22 3.51 14.46
C ARG A 244 -27.22 2.66 13.69
N ARG A 245 -27.37 2.62 12.37
CA ARG A 245 -26.46 1.91 11.45
C ARG A 245 -25.05 2.51 11.49
N ILE A 246 -24.05 1.64 11.58
CA ILE A 246 -22.64 1.97 11.38
C ILE A 246 -22.20 1.13 10.17
N PRO A 247 -22.35 1.65 8.95
CA PRO A 247 -22.15 0.86 7.75
C PRO A 247 -20.69 0.47 7.58
N MET A 248 -20.47 -0.64 6.88
CA MET A 248 -19.14 -1.07 6.47
C MET A 248 -18.45 0.02 5.64
N ASN A 249 -17.17 0.26 5.94
CA ASN A 249 -16.33 1.15 5.14
C ASN A 249 -15.53 0.35 4.10
N ILE A 250 -14.69 1.03 3.32
CA ILE A 250 -13.82 0.37 2.33
C ILE A 250 -12.92 -0.73 2.94
N ASP A 251 -12.38 -0.51 4.14
CA ASP A 251 -11.47 -1.47 4.78
C ASP A 251 -12.22 -2.75 5.16
N GLY A 252 -13.46 -2.63 5.62
CA GLY A 252 -14.33 -3.78 5.89
C GLY A 252 -14.69 -4.52 4.60
N ALA A 253 -15.05 -3.81 3.53
CA ALA A 253 -15.43 -4.42 2.26
C ALA A 253 -14.26 -5.14 1.58
N THR A 254 -13.06 -4.55 1.63
CA THR A 254 -11.84 -5.22 1.15
C THR A 254 -11.41 -6.36 2.07
N ALA A 255 -11.60 -6.25 3.39
CA ALA A 255 -11.38 -7.36 4.33
C ALA A 255 -12.29 -8.56 4.04
N VAL A 256 -13.56 -8.35 3.68
CA VAL A 256 -14.44 -9.42 3.20
C VAL A 256 -13.81 -10.14 2.00
N ILE A 257 -13.38 -9.39 1.00
CA ILE A 257 -12.73 -9.95 -0.20
C ILE A 257 -11.47 -10.74 0.19
N TYR A 258 -10.57 -10.16 1.00
CA TYR A 258 -9.34 -10.85 1.39
C TYR A 258 -9.62 -12.12 2.20
N ALA A 259 -10.65 -12.13 3.04
CA ALA A 259 -11.07 -13.31 3.78
C ALA A 259 -11.65 -14.39 2.85
N GLU A 260 -12.54 -14.03 1.92
CA GLU A 260 -13.09 -14.95 0.90
C GLU A 260 -12.00 -15.57 0.02
N LEU A 261 -10.98 -14.79 -0.32
CA LEU A 261 -9.83 -15.24 -1.12
C LEU A 261 -8.80 -16.03 -0.30
N GLY A 262 -9.01 -16.16 1.02
CA GLY A 262 -8.16 -16.95 1.90
C GLY A 262 -6.84 -16.28 2.32
N PHE A 263 -6.67 -14.97 2.11
CA PHE A 263 -5.45 -14.26 2.52
C PHE A 263 -5.32 -14.16 4.04
N PRO A 264 -4.16 -14.52 4.63
CA PRO A 264 -3.87 -14.28 6.05
C PRO A 264 -4.09 -12.81 6.42
N ALA A 265 -4.57 -12.54 7.63
CA ALA A 265 -4.85 -11.18 8.07
C ALA A 265 -3.64 -10.23 7.94
N PRO A 266 -2.41 -10.61 8.35
CA PRO A 266 -1.24 -9.75 8.14
C PRO A 266 -0.98 -9.40 6.68
N LEU A 267 -1.31 -10.30 5.76
CA LEU A 267 -1.14 -10.06 4.33
C LEU A 267 -2.19 -9.07 3.79
N ALA A 268 -3.37 -8.96 4.42
CA ALA A 268 -4.35 -7.93 4.05
C ALA A 268 -3.78 -6.50 4.24
N ARG A 269 -3.00 -6.26 5.30
CA ARG A 269 -2.26 -5.00 5.47
C ARG A 269 -1.20 -4.83 4.38
N GLY A 270 -0.45 -5.89 4.06
CA GLY A 270 0.52 -5.87 2.96
C GLY A 270 -0.12 -5.49 1.61
N LEU A 271 -1.29 -6.05 1.29
CA LEU A 271 -2.07 -5.72 0.10
C LEU A 271 -2.54 -4.26 0.12
N PHE A 272 -3.00 -3.76 1.27
CA PHE A 272 -3.33 -2.35 1.44
C PHE A 272 -2.13 -1.44 1.21
N CYS A 273 -0.94 -1.79 1.73
CA CYS A 273 0.29 -1.04 1.49
C CYS A 273 0.65 -0.98 -0.01
N LEU A 274 0.56 -2.12 -0.72
CA LEU A 274 0.79 -2.18 -2.17
C LEU A 274 -0.19 -1.27 -2.93
N SER A 275 -1.47 -1.36 -2.61
CA SER A 275 -2.51 -0.51 -3.19
C SER A 275 -2.24 0.97 -2.94
N ARG A 276 -2.05 1.35 -1.67
CA ARG A 276 -1.84 2.73 -1.25
C ARG A 276 -0.55 3.34 -1.80
N SER A 277 0.45 2.51 -2.12
CA SER A 277 1.70 2.97 -2.72
C SER A 277 1.50 3.70 -4.06
N VAL A 278 0.44 3.36 -4.81
CA VAL A 278 0.09 4.03 -6.07
C VAL A 278 -0.30 5.48 -5.83
N GLY A 279 -1.23 5.74 -4.90
CA GLY A 279 -1.62 7.10 -4.52
C GLY A 279 -0.47 7.89 -3.89
N ILE A 280 0.33 7.25 -3.03
CA ILE A 280 1.53 7.85 -2.43
C ILE A 280 2.49 8.34 -3.51
N LEU A 281 2.84 7.49 -4.49
CA LEU A 281 3.75 7.84 -5.57
C LEU A 281 3.17 8.99 -6.42
N ALA A 282 1.90 8.89 -6.80
CA ALA A 282 1.23 9.91 -7.61
C ALA A 282 1.24 11.29 -6.93
N HIS A 283 0.91 11.35 -5.64
CA HIS A 283 0.91 12.60 -4.89
C HIS A 283 2.31 13.14 -4.61
N ALA A 284 3.29 12.28 -4.37
CA ALA A 284 4.69 12.70 -4.22
C ALA A 284 5.23 13.30 -5.53
N TRP A 285 4.96 12.65 -6.67
CA TRP A 285 5.33 13.14 -7.98
C TRP A 285 4.64 14.45 -8.32
N GLU A 286 3.32 14.54 -8.15
CA GLU A 286 2.60 15.80 -8.40
C GLU A 286 3.20 16.94 -7.55
N GLN A 287 3.52 16.67 -6.28
CA GLN A 287 4.08 17.66 -5.38
C GLN A 287 5.47 18.18 -5.84
N THR A 288 6.29 17.36 -6.51
CA THR A 288 7.60 17.80 -7.03
C THR A 288 7.42 18.78 -8.20
N GLN A 289 6.31 18.70 -8.92
CA GLN A 289 6.05 19.55 -10.09
C GLN A 289 5.44 20.91 -9.74
N GLN A 290 4.88 21.07 -8.54
CA GLN A 290 4.18 22.30 -8.14
C GLN A 290 5.11 23.45 -7.76
N GLY A 291 6.41 23.19 -7.53
CA GLY A 291 7.41 24.20 -7.11
C GLY A 291 7.20 24.80 -5.71
N GLY A 292 6.01 24.66 -5.13
CA GLY A 292 5.68 25.08 -3.76
C GLY A 292 6.26 24.12 -2.70
N ARG A 293 6.63 24.68 -1.54
CA ARG A 293 7.12 23.91 -0.39
C ARG A 293 6.07 23.86 0.72
N ASN A 294 5.70 22.65 1.13
CA ASN A 294 4.91 22.43 2.34
C ASN A 294 5.86 22.44 3.54
N LYS A 295 6.22 23.63 4.01
CA LYS A 295 7.21 23.84 5.09
C LYS A 295 6.64 23.63 6.50
N GLY A 296 5.37 23.26 6.63
CA GLY A 296 4.73 23.03 7.91
C GLY A 296 3.29 22.54 7.74
N PRO A 297 2.77 21.74 8.67
CA PRO A 297 1.45 21.12 8.55
C PRO A 297 0.28 22.11 8.67
N MET A 298 0.55 23.39 8.97
CA MET A 298 -0.46 24.42 9.21
C MET A 298 -0.27 25.63 8.29
N PRO A 299 -1.35 26.32 7.88
CA PRO A 299 -1.24 27.60 7.20
C PRO A 299 -0.58 28.66 8.10
N ARG A 300 0.01 29.68 7.49
CA ARG A 300 0.82 30.70 8.19
C ARG A 300 0.05 31.50 9.24
N ASP A 301 -1.26 31.65 9.05
CA ASP A 301 -2.13 32.46 9.91
C ASP A 301 -2.61 31.69 11.15
N TYR A 302 -2.30 30.39 11.25
CA TYR A 302 -2.69 29.55 12.37
C TYR A 302 -1.45 29.13 13.17
N LEU A 303 -1.46 29.47 14.45
CA LEU A 303 -0.45 29.01 15.40
C LEU A 303 -1.01 27.87 16.25
N TRP A 304 -0.11 27.02 16.74
CA TRP A 304 -0.45 25.99 17.71
C TRP A 304 -0.64 26.65 19.08
N THR A 305 -1.50 26.07 19.91
CA THR A 305 -1.62 26.48 21.30
C THR A 305 -0.47 25.89 22.10
N TYR A 306 0.29 26.74 22.80
CA TYR A 306 1.23 26.29 23.82
C TYR A 306 0.47 26.14 25.15
N ASP A 307 0.43 24.91 25.68
CA ASP A 307 -0.24 24.55 26.93
C ASP A 307 0.75 24.29 28.09
N GLY A 308 2.03 24.62 27.89
CA GLY A 308 3.07 24.46 28.89
C GLY A 308 3.15 25.60 29.91
N PRO A 309 4.13 25.54 30.84
CA PRO A 309 4.34 26.57 31.85
C PRO A 309 4.63 27.95 31.26
N ALA A 310 4.21 29.00 31.97
CA ALA A 310 4.52 30.39 31.64
C ALA A 310 6.05 30.64 31.55
N PRO A 311 6.50 31.68 30.83
CA PRO A 311 7.93 32.00 30.71
C PRO A 311 8.62 32.11 32.08
N ILE A 312 9.78 31.47 32.21
CA ILE A 312 10.64 31.61 33.39
C ILE A 312 11.27 33.00 33.35
N ALA A 313 11.12 33.75 34.45
CA ALA A 313 11.70 35.07 34.64
C ALA A 313 13.20 35.02 34.95
#